data_AF-A0A522FZN6-F1
#
_entry.id   AF-A0A522FZN6-F1
#
_cell.length_a   1.000
_cell.length_b   1.000
_cell.length_c   1.000
_cell.angle_alpha   90.00
_cell.angle_beta   90.00
_cell.angle_gamma   90.00
#
_symmetry.space_group_name_H-M   'P 1'
#
loop_
_entity.id
_entity.type
_entity.pdbx_description
1 polymer ?
#
loop_
_entity_poly.entity_id
_entity_poly.type
_entity_poly.pdbx_seq_one_letter_code
_entity_poly.pdbx_strand_id
1 'polypeptide(L)'
;MKAKLLYWIPRILTIIAILFMLMFSFDVFGGNESLGRKLLGFLMHNIPVLILIGVLIVAWKWEIFGGVLFIVAFIASCFVFRSFSGNPGSLIVTAPFLITGILFIVHHILYRNSSLTNFKPKS
;
A
#
# COMPACT_ATOMS: atom_id res chain seq x y z
N MET A 1 -7.79 24.52 -4.38
CA MET A 1 -6.78 23.87 -3.50
C MET A 1 -7.14 22.45 -3.04
N LYS A 2 -8.38 22.15 -2.62
CA LYS A 2 -8.77 20.84 -2.08
C LYS A 2 -8.60 19.64 -3.04
N ALA A 3 -8.84 19.82 -4.35
CA ALA A 3 -8.76 18.75 -5.34
C ALA A 3 -7.35 18.18 -5.57
N LYS A 4 -6.30 19.03 -5.54
CA LYS A 4 -4.91 18.56 -5.61
C LYS A 4 -4.54 17.76 -4.36
N LEU A 5 -4.98 18.19 -3.18
CA LEU A 5 -4.68 17.51 -1.94
C LEU A 5 -5.30 16.10 -1.90
N LEU A 6 -6.57 15.97 -2.31
CA LEU A 6 -7.26 14.68 -2.38
C LEU A 6 -6.53 13.70 -3.30
N TYR A 7 -6.01 14.17 -4.43
CA TYR A 7 -5.23 13.36 -5.36
C TYR A 7 -3.90 12.89 -4.77
N TRP A 8 -3.16 13.76 -4.10
CA TRP A 8 -1.82 13.43 -3.60
C TRP A 8 -1.82 12.63 -2.29
N ILE A 9 -2.82 12.81 -1.42
CA ILE A 9 -2.92 12.11 -0.13
C ILE A 9 -2.79 10.58 -0.25
N PRO A 10 -3.59 9.85 -1.06
CA PRO A 10 -3.49 8.38 -1.16
C PRO A 10 -2.11 7.93 -1.64
N ARG A 11 -1.50 8.69 -2.56
CA ARG A 11 -0.20 8.37 -3.16
C ARG A 11 0.93 8.54 -2.15
N ILE A 12 0.98 9.69 -1.48
CA ILE A 12 1.99 9.97 -0.45
C ILE A 12 1.88 8.96 0.70
N LEU A 13 0.67 8.68 1.18
CA LEU A 13 0.47 7.72 2.26
C LEU A 13 0.90 6.30 1.86
N THR A 14 0.65 5.92 0.60
CA THR A 14 1.10 4.63 0.08
C THR A 14 2.61 4.54 -0.06
N ILE A 15 3.27 5.62 -0.50
CA ILE A 15 4.74 5.69 -0.53
C ILE A 15 5.30 5.53 0.89
N ILE A 16 4.72 6.22 1.87
CA ILE A 16 5.13 6.09 3.28
C ILE A 16 4.94 4.65 3.77
N ALA A 17 3.82 4.00 3.44
CA ALA A 17 3.56 2.61 3.81
C ALA A 17 4.58 1.63 3.18
N ILE A 18 4.95 1.85 1.92
CA ILE A 18 5.98 1.07 1.21
C ILE A 18 7.35 1.26 1.87
N LEU A 19 7.72 2.50 2.21
CA LEU A 19 8.97 2.79 2.92
C LEU A 19 9.00 2.18 4.31
N PHE A 20 7.88 2.21 5.04
CA PHE A 20 7.74 1.54 6.32
C PHE A 20 7.97 0.02 6.20
N MET A 21 7.41 -0.63 5.17
CA MET A 21 7.68 -2.05 4.90
C MET A 21 9.14 -2.31 4.54
N LEU A 22 9.75 -1.44 3.73
CA LEU A 22 11.17 -1.53 3.37
C LEU A 22 12.07 -1.52 4.62
N MET A 23 11.71 -0.78 5.67
CA MET A 23 12.50 -0.74 6.92
C MET A 23 12.64 -2.12 7.58
N PHE A 24 11.63 -2.99 7.48
CA PHE A 24 11.70 -4.34 8.07
C PHE A 24 12.75 -5.21 7.38
N SER A 25 12.99 -5.02 6.08
CA SER A 25 13.99 -5.80 5.33
C SER A 25 15.43 -5.57 5.80
N PHE A 26 15.70 -4.48 6.53
CA PHE A 26 17.03 -4.20 7.06
C PHE A 26 17.42 -5.12 8.23
N ASP A 27 16.49 -5.89 8.79
CA ASP A 27 16.77 -6.85 9.87
C ASP A 27 17.85 -7.88 9.50
N VAL A 28 17.94 -8.23 8.20
CA VAL A 28 18.88 -9.21 7.65
C VAL A 28 20.34 -8.80 7.83
N PHE A 29 20.62 -7.50 7.98
CA PHE A 29 21.98 -7.01 8.17
C PHE A 29 22.52 -7.27 9.59
N GLY A 30 21.65 -7.56 10.56
CA GLY A 30 22.02 -7.86 11.94
C GLY A 30 22.64 -9.26 12.16
N GLY A 31 22.56 -10.17 11.19
CA GLY A 31 23.10 -11.54 11.32
C GLY A 31 24.63 -11.64 11.16
N ASN A 32 25.21 -12.79 11.51
CA ASN A 32 26.65 -13.07 11.35
C ASN A 32 27.04 -13.60 9.94
N GLU A 33 26.13 -13.54 8.98
CA GLU A 33 26.35 -14.03 7.61
C GLU A 33 27.30 -13.15 6.81
N SER A 34 27.93 -13.73 5.77
CA SER A 34 28.75 -12.99 4.81
C SER A 34 27.95 -11.87 4.10
N LEU A 35 28.63 -10.81 3.70
CA LEU A 35 28.02 -9.63 3.08
C LEU A 35 27.17 -9.99 1.83
N GLY A 36 27.64 -10.93 1.01
CA GLY A 36 26.90 -11.42 -0.15
C GLY A 36 25.58 -12.11 0.21
N ARG A 37 25.56 -12.92 1.27
CA ARG A 37 24.33 -13.57 1.77
C ARG A 37 23.34 -12.56 2.34
N LYS A 38 23.83 -11.53 3.04
CA LYS A 38 23.01 -10.42 3.55
C LYS A 38 22.33 -9.66 2.43
N LEU A 39 23.05 -9.33 1.35
CA LEU A 39 22.49 -8.66 0.17
C LEU A 39 21.43 -9.50 -0.54
N LEU A 40 21.69 -10.81 -0.71
CA LEU A 40 20.70 -11.73 -1.26
C LEU A 40 19.45 -11.83 -0.39
N GLY A 41 19.63 -11.96 0.93
CA GLY A 41 18.54 -11.97 1.89
C GLY A 41 17.71 -10.68 1.87
N PHE A 42 18.37 -9.52 1.76
CA PHE A 42 17.71 -8.22 1.61
C PHE A 42 16.87 -8.14 0.33
N LEU A 43 17.40 -8.60 -0.80
CA LEU A 43 16.65 -8.63 -2.06
C LEU A 43 15.43 -9.55 -1.98
N MET A 44 15.59 -10.72 -1.36
CA MET A 44 14.47 -11.67 -1.16
C MET A 44 13.41 -11.10 -0.20
N HIS A 45 13.82 -10.45 0.90
CA HIS A 45 12.89 -9.81 1.83
C HIS A 45 12.12 -8.63 1.21
N ASN A 46 12.65 -8.02 0.16
CA ASN A 46 12.04 -6.89 -0.53
C ASN A 46 11.13 -7.27 -1.70
N ILE A 47 10.98 -8.56 -2.03
CA ILE A 47 10.01 -9.01 -3.03
C ILE A 47 8.58 -8.48 -2.74
N PRO A 48 8.05 -8.55 -1.50
CA PRO A 48 6.75 -7.96 -1.17
C PRO A 48 6.70 -6.46 -1.44
N VAL A 49 7.76 -5.72 -1.11
CA VAL A 49 7.87 -4.27 -1.32
C VAL A 49 7.84 -3.94 -2.82
N LEU A 50 8.57 -4.69 -3.64
CA LEU A 50 8.58 -4.53 -5.10
C LEU A 50 7.19 -4.77 -5.72
N ILE A 51 6.46 -5.77 -5.22
CA ILE A 51 5.08 -6.02 -5.64
C ILE A 51 4.21 -4.80 -5.33
N LEU A 52 4.28 -4.26 -4.11
CA LEU A 52 3.49 -3.08 -3.70
C LEU A 52 3.81 -1.83 -4.53
N ILE A 53 5.08 -1.64 -4.91
CA ILE A 53 5.48 -0.57 -5.84
C ILE A 53 4.79 -0.77 -7.20
N GLY A 54 4.78 -1.99 -7.72
CA GLY A 54 4.06 -2.34 -8.94
C GLY A 54 2.56 -2.02 -8.84
N VAL A 55 1.93 -2.38 -7.71
CA VAL A 55 0.52 -2.05 -7.44
C VAL A 55 0.29 -0.54 -7.43
N LEU A 56 1.17 0.23 -6.78
CA LEU A 56 1.07 1.69 -6.74
C LEU A 56 1.18 2.31 -8.14
N ILE A 57 2.05 1.79 -9.01
CA ILE A 57 2.18 2.25 -10.40
C ILE A 57 0.87 2.00 -11.17
N VAL A 58 0.26 0.82 -11.02
CA VAL A 58 -1.04 0.50 -11.63
C VAL A 58 -2.15 1.40 -11.07
N ALA A 59 -2.16 1.60 -9.75
CA ALA A 59 -3.11 2.46 -9.03
C ALA A 59 -3.08 3.91 -9.54
N TRP A 60 -1.96 4.35 -10.11
CA TRP A 60 -1.81 5.72 -10.61
C TRP A 60 -2.75 6.01 -11.79
N LYS A 61 -2.99 5.03 -12.67
CA LYS A 61 -3.98 5.11 -13.76
C LYS A 61 -5.34 4.53 -13.37
N TRP A 62 -5.37 3.49 -12.53
CA TRP A 62 -6.57 2.73 -12.20
C TRP A 62 -6.79 2.67 -10.69
N GLU A 63 -7.29 3.76 -10.10
CA GLU A 63 -7.37 3.94 -8.65
C GLU A 63 -8.20 2.84 -7.94
N ILE A 64 -9.34 2.41 -8.52
CA ILE A 64 -10.13 1.31 -7.95
C ILE A 64 -9.33 0.00 -7.96
N PHE A 65 -8.73 -0.36 -9.10
CA PHE A 65 -7.98 -1.61 -9.23
C PHE A 65 -6.80 -1.63 -8.26
N GLY A 66 -6.08 -0.52 -8.14
CA GLY A 66 -5.02 -0.35 -7.16
C GLY A 66 -5.52 -0.53 -5.73
N GLY A 67 -6.62 0.13 -5.37
CA GLY A 67 -7.23 0.02 -4.05
C GLY A 67 -7.65 -1.41 -3.70
N VAL A 68 -8.31 -2.11 -4.64
CA VAL A 68 -8.68 -3.53 -4.48
C VAL A 68 -7.45 -4.40 -4.30
N LEU A 69 -6.40 -4.17 -5.08
CA LEU A 69 -5.17 -4.96 -5.01
C LEU A 69 -4.43 -4.75 -3.68
N PHE A 70 -4.46 -3.54 -3.11
CA PHE A 70 -3.96 -3.28 -1.75
C PHE A 70 -4.78 -3.99 -0.66
N ILE A 71 -6.10 -4.04 -0.80
CA ILE A 71 -6.97 -4.80 0.13
C ILE A 71 -6.68 -6.30 0.02
N VAL A 72 -6.51 -6.83 -1.19
CA VAL A 72 -6.11 -8.23 -1.38
C VAL A 72 -4.74 -8.50 -0.76
N ALA A 73 -3.78 -7.59 -0.93
CA ALA A 73 -2.46 -7.69 -0.31
C ALA A 73 -2.55 -7.70 1.22
N PHE A 74 -3.43 -6.89 1.81
CA PHE A 74 -3.72 -6.92 3.26
C PHE A 74 -4.24 -8.29 3.68
N ILE A 75 -5.29 -8.80 3.03
CA ILE A 75 -5.91 -10.07 3.37
C ILE A 75 -4.88 -11.21 3.25
N ALA A 76 -4.16 -11.28 2.13
CA ALA A 76 -3.13 -12.28 1.89
C ALA A 76 -2.04 -12.24 2.98
N SER A 77 -1.60 -11.04 3.35
CA SER A 77 -0.60 -10.86 4.42
C SER A 77 -1.13 -11.36 5.77
N CYS A 78 -2.38 -11.06 6.11
CA CYS A 78 -3.00 -11.53 7.36
C CYS A 78 -3.04 -13.07 7.46
N PHE A 79 -3.26 -13.77 6.34
CA PHE A 79 -3.20 -15.23 6.31
C PHE A 79 -1.77 -15.75 6.45
N VAL A 80 -0.81 -15.17 5.72
CA VAL A 80 0.60 -15.57 5.77
C VAL A 80 1.18 -15.39 7.17
N PHE A 81 0.88 -14.27 7.84
CA PHE A 81 1.39 -13.96 9.16
C PHE A 81 0.55 -14.54 10.32
N ARG A 82 -0.54 -15.28 10.02
CA ARG A 82 -1.46 -15.86 11.01
C ARG A 82 -1.96 -14.80 12.02
N SER A 83 -2.31 -13.63 11.50
CA SER A 83 -2.59 -12.43 12.30
C SER A 83 -3.73 -12.61 13.30
N PHE A 84 -4.73 -13.42 12.95
CA PHE A 84 -5.93 -13.63 13.77
C PHE A 84 -5.86 -14.86 14.69
N SER A 85 -4.84 -15.72 14.55
CA SER A 85 -4.78 -17.00 15.27
C SER A 85 -3.52 -17.20 16.11
N GLY A 86 -2.50 -16.34 15.99
CA GLY A 86 -1.26 -16.51 16.75
C GLY A 86 -0.28 -15.34 16.75
N ASN A 87 -0.46 -14.33 15.89
CA ASN A 87 0.41 -13.15 15.88
C ASN A 87 -0.38 -11.85 15.66
N PRO A 88 -1.10 -11.34 16.67
CA PRO A 88 -1.87 -10.11 16.54
C PRO A 88 -1.00 -8.89 16.22
N GLY A 89 0.30 -8.91 16.59
CA GLY A 89 1.25 -7.83 16.29
C GLY A 89 1.47 -7.61 14.79
N SER A 90 1.29 -8.64 13.96
CA SER A 90 1.39 -8.53 12.49
C SER A 90 0.29 -7.65 11.87
N LEU A 91 -0.81 -7.38 12.60
CA LEU A 91 -1.83 -6.42 12.16
C LEU A 91 -1.27 -5.00 12.06
N ILE A 92 -0.32 -4.62 12.91
CA ILE A 92 0.31 -3.29 12.86
C ILE A 92 1.11 -3.13 11.56
N VAL A 93 1.76 -4.20 11.12
CA VAL A 93 2.58 -4.20 9.90
C VAL A 93 1.71 -4.21 8.65
N THR A 94 0.57 -4.90 8.69
CA THR A 94 -0.33 -5.07 7.53
C THR A 94 -1.40 -3.98 7.41
N ALA A 95 -1.80 -3.34 8.51
CA ALA A 95 -2.81 -2.27 8.54
C ALA A 95 -2.57 -1.12 7.54
N PRO A 96 -1.32 -0.65 7.30
CA PRO A 96 -1.07 0.36 6.29
C PRO A 96 -1.61 0.01 4.90
N PHE A 97 -1.60 -1.28 4.52
CA PHE A 97 -2.13 -1.73 3.22
C PHE A 97 -3.65 -1.61 3.13
N LEU A 98 -4.35 -1.90 4.24
CA LEU A 98 -5.79 -1.72 4.31
C LEU A 98 -6.15 -0.23 4.20
N ILE A 99 -5.42 0.61 4.92
CA ILE A 99 -5.63 2.06 4.93
C ILE A 99 -5.42 2.63 3.53
N THR A 100 -4.32 2.28 2.86
CA THR A 100 -4.04 2.77 1.49
C THR A 100 -5.06 2.25 0.49
N GLY A 101 -5.49 1.00 0.60
CA GLY A 101 -6.52 0.41 -0.26
C GLY A 101 -7.87 1.12 -0.15
N ILE A 102 -8.36 1.34 1.07
CA ILE A 102 -9.60 2.08 1.32
C ILE A 102 -9.48 3.52 0.80
N LEU A 103 -8.35 4.17 1.05
CA LEU A 103 -8.13 5.56 0.68
C LEU A 103 -8.16 5.77 -0.84
N PHE A 104 -7.61 4.84 -1.63
CA PHE A 104 -7.71 4.85 -3.09
C PHE A 104 -9.16 4.70 -3.59
N ILE A 105 -9.95 3.81 -2.97
CA ILE A 105 -11.36 3.62 -3.33
C ILE A 105 -12.20 4.85 -2.97
N VAL A 106 -12.02 5.38 -1.75
CA VAL A 106 -12.72 6.59 -1.28
C VAL A 106 -12.35 7.78 -2.14
N HIS A 107 -11.07 7.95 -2.47
CA HIS A 107 -10.63 9.01 -3.38
C HIS A 107 -11.36 8.94 -4.73
N HIS A 108 -11.43 7.74 -5.32
CA HIS A 108 -12.13 7.55 -6.58
C HIS A 108 -13.62 7.92 -6.50
N ILE A 109 -14.33 7.49 -5.45
CA ILE A 109 -15.76 7.79 -5.26
C ILE A 109 -15.97 9.30 -5.09
N LEU A 110 -15.17 9.97 -4.25
CA LEU A 110 -15.29 11.41 -3.99
C LEU A 110 -14.94 12.26 -5.22
N TYR A 111 -13.94 11.86 -6.00
CA TYR A 111 -13.53 12.57 -7.21
C TYR A 111 -14.54 12.38 -8.37
N ARG A 112 -15.12 11.19 -8.49
CA ARG A 112 -16.19 10.91 -9.48
C ARG A 112 -17.47 11.68 -9.18
N ASN A 113 -17.86 11.82 -7.91
CA ASN A 113 -19.04 12.60 -7.54
C ASN A 113 -18.84 14.11 -7.77
N SER A 114 -17.60 14.61 -7.64
CA SER A 114 -17.25 16.02 -7.89
C SER A 114 -17.28 16.39 -9.38
N SER A 115 -17.10 15.42 -10.26
CA SER A 115 -17.19 15.61 -11.72
C SER A 115 -18.64 15.53 -12.22
N LEU A 116 -19.51 14.76 -11.54
CA LEU A 116 -20.94 14.66 -11.86
C LEU A 116 -21.78 15.84 -11.33
N THR A 117 -21.38 16.50 -10.23
CA THR A 117 -22.09 17.68 -9.70
C THR A 117 -21.89 18.96 -10.53
N ASN A 118 -20.89 18.99 -11.42
CA ASN A 118 -20.73 20.06 -12.40
C ASN A 118 -21.61 19.89 -13.66
N PHE A 119 -22.42 18.82 -13.71
CA PHE A 119 -23.37 18.53 -14.78
C PHE A 119 -24.83 18.73 -14.33
N LYS A 120 -25.11 19.77 -13.53
CA LYS A 120 -26.46 20.32 -13.49
C LYS A 120 -26.57 21.36 -14.62
N PRO A 121 -27.35 21.13 -15.70
CA PRO A 121 -27.73 22.23 -16.57
C PRO A 121 -28.43 23.27 -15.68
N LYS A 122 -27.95 24.52 -15.75
CA LYS A 122 -28.66 25.67 -15.20
C LYS A 122 -30.05 25.68 -15.87
N SER A 123 -31.08 25.33 -15.11
CA SER A 123 -32.48 25.66 -15.44
C SER A 123 -32.73 27.11 -15.08
#